data_AF-A0A960G3Y7-F1
#
_entry.id   AF-A0A960G3Y7-F1
#
_cell.length_a   1.000
_cell.length_b   1.000
_cell.length_c   1.000
_cell.angle_alpha   90.00
_cell.angle_beta   90.00
_cell.angle_gamma   90.00
#
_symmetry.space_group_name_H-M   'P 1'
#
loop_
_entity.id
_entity.type
_entity.pdbx_description
1 polymer ?
#
loop_
_entity_poly.entity_id
_entity_poly.type
_entity_poly.pdbx_seq_one_letter_code
_entity_poly.pdbx_strand_id
1 'polypeptide(L)'
;MIERVGIDARHTVIWHVYPLGFVGAEPTCVADEAPHHRLPRLVDWLDYLAELGANVLQLGPVFDSESHGYDTRDHFRVDPRLGDDGDLTALVEAAHARGIGVLLDGVFNHVGRSFPMFQRAEAGDEEASAWFRRDGDAWAVFEGHGSLVALDHDSPAVADHVVAVMRHWLDRGIDGWRLDAAYAVPAGFWRGVIGEVRA
;
A
#
# COMPACT_ATOMS: atom_id res chain seq x y z
N MET A 1 -2.41 18.22 12.11
CA MET A 1 -1.43 17.14 11.92
C MET A 1 -1.71 16.10 12.97
N ILE A 2 -1.91 14.85 12.56
CA ILE A 2 -2.06 13.71 13.47
C ILE A 2 -0.68 13.42 14.08
N GLU A 3 -0.61 13.32 15.41
CA GLU A 3 0.65 13.09 16.12
C GLU A 3 1.03 11.61 16.03
N ARG A 4 2.23 11.30 15.53
CA ARG A 4 2.72 9.92 15.39
C ARG A 4 3.04 9.33 16.76
N VAL A 5 2.70 8.05 16.96
CA VAL A 5 2.94 7.34 18.23
C VAL A 5 4.41 6.92 18.35
N GLY A 6 5.13 6.81 17.23
CA GLY A 6 6.54 6.43 17.19
C GLY A 6 6.75 4.94 17.48
N ILE A 7 7.31 4.21 16.52
CA ILE A 7 7.52 2.76 16.63
C ILE A 7 8.98 2.46 16.99
N ASP A 8 9.23 1.94 18.20
CA ASP A 8 10.53 1.36 18.58
C ASP A 8 10.50 -0.15 18.33
N ALA A 9 11.23 -0.60 17.30
CA ALA A 9 11.31 -2.00 16.89
C ALA A 9 11.74 -2.96 18.01
N ARG A 10 12.43 -2.48 19.07
CA ARG A 10 12.85 -3.32 20.21
C ARG A 10 11.71 -3.66 21.17
N HIS A 11 10.64 -2.87 21.15
CA HIS A 11 9.49 -2.99 22.05
C HIS A 11 8.17 -3.16 21.28
N THR A 12 8.26 -3.43 19.98
CA THR A 12 7.09 -3.56 19.11
C THR A 12 6.55 -4.99 19.13
N VAL A 13 5.25 -5.11 19.35
CA VAL A 13 4.48 -6.33 19.15
C VAL A 13 3.40 -6.03 18.11
N ILE A 14 3.51 -6.68 16.95
CA ILE A 14 2.66 -6.41 15.79
C ILE A 14 1.45 -7.34 15.80
N TRP A 15 0.27 -6.75 15.65
CA TRP A 15 -0.91 -7.48 15.20
C TRP A 15 -1.13 -7.22 13.72
N HIS A 16 -0.95 -8.26 12.90
CA HIS A 16 -1.09 -8.18 11.45
C HIS A 16 -2.49 -8.60 11.02
N VAL A 17 -3.14 -7.77 10.20
CA VAL A 17 -4.47 -8.00 9.66
C VAL A 17 -4.45 -7.92 8.15
N TYR A 18 -4.99 -8.93 7.47
CA TYR A 18 -5.33 -8.84 6.04
C TYR A 18 -6.74 -8.24 5.90
N PRO A 19 -6.87 -6.94 5.57
CA PRO A 19 -8.12 -6.21 5.79
C PRO A 19 -9.27 -6.70 4.91
N LEU A 20 -9.02 -6.98 3.63
CA LEU A 20 -10.03 -7.49 2.69
C LEU A 20 -10.68 -8.78 3.20
N GLY A 21 -9.85 -9.75 3.62
CA GLY A 21 -10.34 -11.01 4.19
C GLY A 21 -11.00 -10.81 5.56
N PHE A 22 -10.42 -9.97 6.42
CA PHE A 22 -10.90 -9.75 7.78
C PHE A 22 -12.31 -9.15 7.82
N VAL A 23 -12.60 -8.19 6.93
CA VAL A 23 -13.91 -7.53 6.88
C VAL A 23 -14.93 -8.24 5.98
N GLY A 24 -14.53 -9.35 5.36
CA GLY A 24 -15.35 -10.12 4.42
C GLY A 24 -15.66 -9.37 3.13
N ALA A 25 -14.69 -8.60 2.62
CA ALA A 25 -14.81 -7.88 1.36
C ALA A 25 -14.89 -8.85 0.16
N GLU A 26 -15.44 -8.35 -0.93
CA GLU A 26 -15.55 -9.06 -2.20
C GLU A 26 -14.14 -9.43 -2.74
N PRO A 27 -13.96 -10.63 -3.35
CA PRO A 27 -12.64 -11.11 -3.76
C PRO A 27 -12.03 -10.30 -4.92
N THR A 28 -12.86 -9.59 -5.68
CA THR A 28 -12.46 -8.76 -6.82
C THR A 28 -13.22 -7.45 -6.77
N CYS A 29 -12.56 -6.34 -7.08
CA CYS A 29 -13.23 -5.05 -7.17
C CYS A 29 -13.92 -4.88 -8.52
N VAL A 30 -15.12 -4.30 -8.51
CA VAL A 30 -15.78 -3.86 -9.74
C VAL A 30 -15.31 -2.44 -10.09
N ALA A 31 -15.24 -2.12 -11.38
CA ALA A 31 -14.94 -0.76 -11.82
C ALA A 31 -16.06 0.20 -11.36
N ASP A 32 -15.68 1.41 -10.93
CA ASP A 32 -16.58 2.47 -10.46
C ASP A 32 -17.50 2.08 -9.27
N GLU A 33 -17.08 1.09 -8.48
CA GLU A 33 -17.78 0.68 -7.26
C GLU A 33 -17.76 1.81 -6.21
N ALA A 34 -18.92 2.09 -5.61
CA ALA A 34 -19.00 3.06 -4.52
C ALA A 34 -18.30 2.50 -3.26
N PRO A 35 -17.69 3.35 -2.42
CA PRO A 35 -17.04 2.89 -1.19
C PRO A 35 -18.00 2.13 -0.26
N HIS A 36 -17.57 0.96 0.18
CA HIS A 36 -18.21 0.15 1.22
C HIS A 36 -17.44 0.35 2.52
N HIS A 37 -17.95 1.22 3.40
CA HIS A 37 -17.29 1.62 4.65
C HIS A 37 -17.15 0.46 5.65
N ARG A 38 -16.08 -0.34 5.51
CA ARG A 38 -15.79 -1.54 6.30
C ARG A 38 -14.58 -1.40 7.21
N LEU A 39 -13.63 -0.51 6.90
CA LEU A 39 -12.51 -0.15 7.80
C LEU A 39 -12.96 0.25 9.21
N PRO A 40 -14.10 0.96 9.42
CA PRO A 40 -14.57 1.26 10.78
C PRO A 40 -14.77 0.02 11.65
N ARG A 41 -15.02 -1.16 11.07
CA ARG A 41 -15.13 -2.42 11.82
C ARG A 41 -13.83 -2.82 12.51
N LEU A 42 -12.67 -2.37 12.02
CA LEU A 42 -11.38 -2.63 12.66
C LEU A 42 -11.18 -1.81 13.94
N VAL A 43 -11.87 -0.66 14.06
CA VAL A 43 -11.80 0.18 15.27
C VAL A 43 -12.28 -0.61 16.49
N ASP A 44 -13.32 -1.43 16.33
CA ASP A 44 -13.88 -2.28 17.39
C ASP A 44 -12.88 -3.33 17.92
N TRP A 45 -11.79 -3.60 17.19
CA TRP A 45 -10.77 -4.57 17.58
C TRP A 45 -9.52 -3.95 18.20
N LEU A 46 -9.42 -2.61 18.22
CA LEU A 46 -8.23 -1.95 18.76
C LEU A 46 -8.10 -2.15 20.28
N ASP A 47 -9.21 -2.27 21.01
CA ASP A 47 -9.18 -2.61 22.44
C ASP A 47 -8.66 -4.04 22.65
N TYR A 48 -9.11 -5.00 21.84
CA TYR A 48 -8.59 -6.36 21.84
C TYR A 48 -7.09 -6.43 21.49
N LEU A 49 -6.65 -5.66 20.50
CA LEU A 49 -5.24 -5.54 20.12
C LEU A 49 -4.41 -5.10 21.34
N ALA A 50 -4.86 -4.05 22.04
CA ALA A 50 -4.19 -3.56 23.24
C ALA A 50 -4.21 -4.59 24.39
N GLU A 51 -5.33 -5.28 24.62
CA GLU A 51 -5.44 -6.36 25.61
C GLU A 51 -4.49 -7.53 25.33
N LEU A 52 -4.24 -7.84 24.05
CA LEU A 52 -3.25 -8.84 23.64
C LEU A 52 -1.81 -8.41 23.98
N GLY A 53 -1.59 -7.13 24.28
CA GLY A 53 -0.27 -6.53 24.51
C GLY A 53 0.43 -6.11 23.21
N ALA A 54 -0.28 -6.10 22.08
CA ALA A 54 0.24 -5.52 20.85
C ALA A 54 0.18 -3.98 20.91
N ASN A 55 1.09 -3.33 20.20
CA ASN A 55 1.18 -1.87 20.13
C ASN A 55 1.35 -1.33 18.72
N VAL A 56 1.29 -2.22 17.71
CA VAL A 56 1.27 -1.86 16.30
C VAL A 56 0.22 -2.66 15.56
N LEU A 57 -0.67 -1.96 14.85
CA LEU A 57 -1.52 -2.53 13.82
C LEU A 57 -0.75 -2.50 12.49
N GLN A 58 -0.42 -3.66 11.94
CA GLN A 58 0.06 -3.75 10.56
C GLN A 58 -1.09 -4.20 9.68
N LEU A 59 -1.47 -3.36 8.72
CA LEU A 59 -2.43 -3.71 7.70
C LEU A 59 -1.69 -4.31 6.51
N GLY A 60 -2.21 -5.42 5.96
CA GLY A 60 -1.94 -5.80 4.58
C GLY A 60 -2.41 -4.72 3.60
N PRO A 61 -2.43 -4.99 2.28
CA PRO A 61 -2.74 -3.94 1.32
C PRO A 61 -4.13 -3.35 1.53
N VAL A 62 -4.19 -2.02 1.57
CA VAL A 62 -5.44 -1.24 1.75
C VAL A 62 -5.76 -0.38 0.53
N PHE A 63 -4.83 -0.27 -0.42
CA PHE A 63 -5.01 0.58 -1.59
C PHE A 63 -5.86 -0.10 -2.65
N ASP A 64 -6.47 0.74 -3.47
CA ASP A 64 -7.31 0.32 -4.58
C ASP A 64 -6.61 -0.74 -5.44
N SER A 65 -7.23 -1.91 -5.55
CA SER A 65 -6.66 -3.11 -6.18
C SER A 65 -7.71 -3.92 -6.96
N GLU A 66 -7.25 -4.76 -7.89
CA GLU A 66 -8.15 -5.60 -8.70
C GLU A 66 -8.72 -6.77 -7.90
N SER A 67 -7.91 -7.42 -7.05
CA SER A 67 -8.31 -8.62 -6.32
C SER A 67 -7.77 -8.69 -4.89
N HIS A 68 -6.68 -9.41 -4.65
CA HIS A 68 -6.20 -9.73 -3.32
C HIS A 68 -5.49 -8.57 -2.61
N GLY A 69 -5.26 -7.44 -3.27
CA GLY A 69 -4.64 -6.26 -2.67
C GLY A 69 -3.24 -5.95 -3.18
N TYR A 70 -2.57 -6.89 -3.86
CA TYR A 70 -1.20 -6.68 -4.38
C TYR A 70 -1.18 -6.34 -5.88
N ASP A 71 -2.35 -6.30 -6.51
CA ASP A 71 -2.61 -5.88 -7.89
C ASP A 71 -3.17 -4.46 -7.92
N THR A 72 -2.37 -3.50 -7.44
CA THR A 72 -2.77 -2.10 -7.25
C THR A 72 -3.25 -1.42 -8.53
N ARG A 73 -4.38 -0.72 -8.45
CA ARG A 73 -4.94 0.18 -9.46
C ARG A 73 -4.60 1.64 -9.16
N ASP A 74 -4.64 2.05 -7.89
CA ASP A 74 -4.30 3.41 -7.45
C ASP A 74 -3.72 3.38 -6.03
N HIS A 75 -2.45 3.79 -5.89
CA HIS A 75 -1.76 3.87 -4.60
C HIS A 75 -2.22 5.04 -3.71
N PHE A 76 -2.93 6.02 -4.27
CA PHE A 76 -3.37 7.24 -3.56
C PHE A 76 -4.80 7.15 -3.04
N ARG A 77 -5.46 5.99 -3.19
CA ARG A 77 -6.84 5.79 -2.77
C ARG A 77 -6.97 4.50 -2.00
N VAL A 78 -7.77 4.52 -0.93
CA VAL A 78 -8.24 3.30 -0.25
C VAL A 78 -9.11 2.48 -1.20
N ASP A 79 -8.98 1.16 -1.12
CA ASP A 79 -9.79 0.22 -1.88
C ASP A 79 -11.28 0.43 -1.56
N PRO A 80 -12.16 0.63 -2.57
CA PRO A 80 -13.56 0.92 -2.33
C PRO A 80 -14.27 -0.25 -1.63
N ARG A 81 -13.73 -1.48 -1.68
CA ARG A 81 -14.29 -2.60 -0.92
C ARG A 81 -14.01 -2.48 0.58
N LEU A 82 -13.03 -1.66 0.99
CA LEU A 82 -12.69 -1.39 2.38
C LEU A 82 -13.32 -0.10 2.90
N GLY A 83 -13.47 0.92 2.06
CA GLY A 83 -14.01 2.22 2.44
C GLY A 83 -13.40 3.35 1.63
N ASP A 84 -13.19 4.49 2.26
CA ASP A 84 -12.49 5.63 1.66
C ASP A 84 -11.29 6.10 2.51
N ASP A 85 -10.58 7.13 2.01
CA ASP A 85 -9.43 7.70 2.71
C ASP A 85 -9.79 8.26 4.10
N GLY A 86 -11.03 8.74 4.26
CA GLY A 86 -11.55 9.25 5.52
C GLY A 86 -11.71 8.14 6.56
N ASP A 87 -12.19 6.96 6.15
CA ASP A 87 -12.26 5.79 7.02
C ASP A 87 -10.87 5.34 7.49
N LEU A 88 -9.87 5.35 6.60
CA LEU A 88 -8.50 4.99 6.98
C LEU A 88 -7.91 6.03 7.94
N THR A 89 -8.11 7.33 7.69
CA THR A 89 -7.70 8.37 8.63
C THR A 89 -8.35 8.19 10.00
N ALA A 90 -9.66 7.90 10.05
CA ALA A 90 -10.36 7.66 11.31
C ALA A 90 -9.84 6.43 12.06
N LEU A 91 -9.47 5.37 11.34
CA LEU A 91 -8.85 4.18 11.93
C LEU A 91 -7.47 4.50 12.53
N VAL A 92 -6.65 5.29 11.83
CA VAL A 92 -5.34 5.75 12.33
C VAL A 92 -5.51 6.58 13.60
N GLU A 93 -6.42 7.55 13.60
CA GLU A 93 -6.71 8.38 14.78
C GLU A 93 -7.20 7.55 15.97
N ALA A 94 -8.08 6.56 15.73
CA ALA A 94 -8.59 5.67 16.76
C ALA A 94 -7.50 4.74 17.34
N ALA A 95 -6.55 4.30 16.51
CA ALA A 95 -5.38 3.54 16.95
C ALA A 95 -4.43 4.41 17.79
N HIS A 96 -4.16 5.63 17.34
CA HIS A 96 -3.30 6.58 18.05
C HIS A 96 -3.86 6.97 19.42
N ALA A 97 -5.18 7.15 19.53
CA ALA A 97 -5.84 7.40 20.81
C ALA A 97 -5.61 6.29 21.86
N ARG A 98 -5.16 5.10 21.42
CA ARG A 98 -4.83 3.94 22.26
C ARG A 98 -3.32 3.68 22.35
N GLY A 99 -2.49 4.57 21.82
CA GLY A 99 -1.04 4.36 21.74
C GLY A 99 -0.63 3.22 20.82
N ILE A 100 -1.45 2.92 19.80
CA ILE A 100 -1.17 1.88 18.80
C ILE A 100 -0.64 2.56 17.53
N GLY A 101 0.57 2.19 17.09
CA GLY A 101 1.10 2.64 15.80
C GLY A 101 0.47 1.90 14.61
N VAL A 102 0.43 2.52 13.44
CA VAL A 102 -0.15 1.94 12.22
C VAL A 102 0.89 1.80 11.11
N LEU A 103 1.05 0.58 10.58
CA LEU A 103 1.88 0.30 9.41
C LEU A 103 1.01 -0.08 8.21
N LEU A 104 1.31 0.48 7.04
CA LEU A 104 0.68 0.09 5.77
C LEU A 104 1.60 -0.77 4.90
N ASP A 105 1.01 -1.59 4.05
CA ASP A 105 1.70 -2.41 3.06
C ASP A 105 1.98 -1.61 1.77
N GLY A 106 3.26 -1.39 1.46
CA GLY A 106 3.73 -0.65 0.29
C GLY A 106 4.10 -1.59 -0.85
N VAL A 107 3.17 -1.79 -1.79
CA VAL A 107 3.35 -2.63 -2.98
C VAL A 107 3.97 -1.80 -4.11
N PHE A 108 5.30 -1.75 -4.12
CA PHE A 108 6.09 -0.91 -5.04
C PHE A 108 7.00 -1.70 -5.99
N ASN A 109 6.94 -3.03 -5.96
CA ASN A 109 7.63 -3.87 -6.92
C ASN A 109 6.83 -4.04 -8.23
N HIS A 110 5.51 -4.10 -8.12
CA HIS A 110 4.59 -4.36 -9.22
C HIS A 110 3.26 -3.64 -8.99
N VAL A 111 2.44 -3.61 -10.03
CA VAL A 111 1.06 -3.10 -10.02
C VAL A 111 0.12 -4.05 -10.76
N GLY A 112 -1.18 -3.86 -10.57
CA GLY A 112 -2.21 -4.56 -11.35
C GLY A 112 -2.23 -4.10 -12.81
N ARG A 113 -2.88 -4.88 -13.68
CA ARG A 113 -3.01 -4.51 -15.10
C ARG A 113 -3.92 -3.32 -15.31
N SER A 114 -4.89 -3.09 -14.43
CA SER A 114 -5.74 -1.89 -14.52
C SER A 114 -5.06 -0.60 -14.06
N PHE A 115 -3.79 -0.63 -13.64
CA PHE A 115 -3.05 0.57 -13.26
C PHE A 115 -2.99 1.57 -14.43
N PRO A 116 -3.35 2.86 -14.25
CA PRO A 116 -3.48 3.81 -15.35
C PRO A 116 -2.25 3.96 -16.25
N MET A 117 -1.04 3.96 -15.66
CA MET A 117 0.19 4.01 -16.46
C MET A 117 0.40 2.73 -17.27
N PHE A 118 0.01 1.57 -16.75
CA PHE A 118 0.15 0.32 -17.51
C PHE A 118 -0.84 0.27 -18.68
N GLN A 119 -2.08 0.74 -18.48
CA GLN A 119 -3.05 0.86 -19.58
C GLN A 119 -2.54 1.79 -20.70
N ARG A 120 -1.88 2.90 -20.35
CA ARG A 120 -1.21 3.78 -21.32
C ARG A 120 -0.06 3.08 -22.02
N ALA A 121 0.80 2.36 -21.28
CA ALA A 121 1.92 1.61 -21.84
C ALA A 121 1.46 0.53 -22.83
N GLU A 122 0.39 -0.21 -22.50
CA GLU A 122 -0.24 -1.19 -23.40
C GLU A 122 -0.80 -0.54 -24.67
N ALA A 123 -1.26 0.71 -24.58
CA ALA A 123 -1.72 1.50 -25.73
C ALA A 123 -0.57 2.12 -26.56
N GLY A 124 0.69 1.87 -26.20
CA GLY A 124 1.87 2.33 -26.94
C GLY A 124 2.40 3.70 -26.52
N ASP A 125 2.00 4.22 -25.36
CA ASP A 125 2.55 5.44 -24.79
C ASP A 125 3.99 5.20 -24.30
N GLU A 126 4.96 5.89 -24.90
CA GLU A 126 6.40 5.71 -24.58
C GLU A 126 6.76 6.20 -23.17
N GLU A 127 6.17 7.30 -22.71
CA GLU A 127 6.41 7.85 -21.38
C GLU A 127 5.89 6.87 -20.32
N ALA A 128 4.70 6.32 -20.53
CA ALA A 128 4.14 5.33 -19.63
C ALA A 128 4.85 3.98 -19.73
N SER A 129 5.34 3.60 -20.92
CA SER A 129 6.14 2.39 -21.11
C SER A 129 7.42 2.40 -20.28
N ALA A 130 8.03 3.58 -20.09
CA ALA A 130 9.23 3.75 -19.25
C ALA A 130 8.99 3.51 -17.75
N TRP A 131 7.75 3.23 -17.33
CA TRP A 131 7.45 2.83 -15.95
C TRP A 131 7.58 1.32 -15.71
N PHE A 132 7.69 0.51 -16.76
CA PHE A 132 7.57 -0.94 -16.67
C PHE A 132 8.75 -1.65 -17.30
N ARG A 133 9.21 -2.71 -16.65
CA ARG A 133 10.29 -3.53 -17.19
C ARG A 133 9.79 -4.40 -18.33
N ARG A 134 10.67 -4.60 -19.31
CA ARG A 134 10.48 -5.57 -20.40
C ARG A 134 11.23 -6.86 -20.11
N ASP A 135 10.67 -7.98 -20.56
CA ASP A 135 11.33 -9.27 -20.66
C ASP A 135 11.21 -9.77 -22.10
N GLY A 136 12.23 -9.48 -22.91
CA GLY A 136 12.15 -9.61 -24.37
C GLY A 136 11.04 -8.73 -24.95
N ASP A 137 10.13 -9.34 -25.71
CA ASP A 137 8.99 -8.66 -26.32
C ASP A 137 7.80 -8.49 -25.35
N ALA A 138 7.83 -9.14 -24.19
CA ALA A 138 6.78 -9.11 -23.19
C ALA A 138 7.05 -8.09 -22.08
N TRP A 139 6.02 -7.77 -21.30
CA TRP A 139 6.18 -7.06 -20.03
C TRP A 139 6.67 -8.02 -18.95
N ALA A 140 7.67 -7.59 -18.18
CA ALA A 140 8.12 -8.35 -17.02
C ALA A 140 7.01 -8.39 -15.96
N VAL A 141 6.91 -9.52 -15.27
CA VAL A 141 5.91 -9.74 -14.22
C VAL A 141 6.59 -10.30 -12.97
N PHE A 142 5.95 -10.11 -11.82
CA PHE A 142 6.44 -10.65 -10.56
C PHE A 142 6.32 -12.18 -10.54
N GLU A 143 7.44 -12.89 -10.48
CA GLU A 143 7.52 -14.36 -10.33
C GLU A 143 6.61 -15.18 -11.27
N GLY A 144 6.34 -14.67 -12.47
CA GLY A 144 5.48 -15.33 -13.46
C GLY A 144 3.97 -15.08 -13.28
N HIS A 145 3.57 -14.25 -12.31
CA HIS A 145 2.17 -13.86 -12.11
C HIS A 145 1.74 -12.84 -13.15
N GLY A 146 1.05 -13.30 -14.19
CA GLY A 146 0.66 -12.48 -15.34
C GLY A 146 -0.15 -11.22 -15.03
N SER A 147 -0.81 -11.12 -13.88
CA SER A 147 -1.56 -9.94 -13.43
C SER A 147 -0.69 -8.88 -12.73
N LEU A 148 0.52 -9.22 -12.29
CA LEU A 148 1.38 -8.38 -11.46
C LEU A 148 2.54 -7.84 -12.30
N VAL A 149 2.31 -6.71 -12.98
CA VAL A 149 3.28 -6.12 -13.90
C VAL A 149 4.39 -5.43 -13.12
N ALA A 150 5.64 -5.75 -13.42
CA ALA A 150 6.80 -5.24 -12.70
C ALA A 150 7.12 -3.78 -13.09
N LEU A 151 7.27 -2.94 -12.07
CA LEU A 151 7.75 -1.57 -12.25
C LEU A 151 9.25 -1.56 -12.61
N ASP A 152 9.66 -0.51 -13.32
CA ASP A 152 11.05 -0.21 -13.62
C ASP A 152 11.67 0.71 -12.57
N HIS A 153 12.47 0.12 -11.69
CA HIS A 153 13.15 0.83 -10.61
C HIS A 153 14.37 1.64 -11.06
N ASP A 154 14.75 1.60 -12.34
CA ASP A 154 15.71 2.53 -12.92
C ASP A 154 15.02 3.83 -13.41
N SER A 155 13.68 3.84 -13.49
CA SER A 155 12.88 4.98 -13.92
C SER A 155 12.77 6.04 -12.81
N PRO A 156 13.20 7.29 -13.05
CA PRO A 156 13.03 8.37 -12.09
C PRO A 156 11.56 8.65 -11.77
N ALA A 157 10.67 8.51 -12.75
CA ALA A 157 9.23 8.72 -12.55
C ALA A 157 8.62 7.70 -11.57
N VAL A 158 9.11 6.45 -11.59
CA VAL A 158 8.70 5.43 -10.62
C VAL A 158 9.22 5.77 -9.22
N ALA A 159 10.47 6.24 -9.10
CA ALA A 159 11.03 6.68 -7.82
C ALA A 159 10.22 7.85 -7.23
N ASP A 160 9.93 8.88 -8.05
CA ASP A 160 9.15 10.05 -7.66
C ASP A 160 7.73 9.66 -7.22
N HIS A 161 7.09 8.74 -7.95
CA HIS A 161 5.77 8.21 -7.60
C HIS A 161 5.78 7.50 -6.24
N VAL A 162 6.75 6.62 -6.00
CA VAL A 162 6.87 5.89 -4.73
C VAL A 162 7.12 6.86 -3.58
N VAL A 163 8.00 7.85 -3.75
CA VAL A 163 8.23 8.91 -2.73
C VAL A 163 6.94 9.67 -2.45
N ALA A 164 6.19 10.05 -3.48
CA ALA A 164 4.93 10.77 -3.35
C ALA A 164 3.87 9.95 -2.60
N VAL A 165 3.71 8.67 -2.93
CA VAL A 165 2.79 7.76 -2.20
C VAL A 165 3.22 7.62 -0.75
N MET A 166 4.50 7.37 -0.50
CA MET A 166 5.01 7.17 0.85
C MET A 166 4.77 8.38 1.73
N ARG A 167 5.06 9.59 1.23
CA ARG A 167 4.79 10.85 1.93
C ARG A 167 3.31 11.10 2.12
N HIS A 168 2.49 10.88 1.09
CA HIS A 168 1.05 11.12 1.13
C HIS A 168 0.35 10.45 2.31
N TRP A 169 0.68 9.18 2.60
CA TRP A 169 0.08 8.44 3.70
C TRP A 169 0.77 8.71 5.05
N LEU A 170 2.09 8.96 5.04
CA LEU A 170 2.82 9.41 6.23
C LEU A 170 2.30 10.76 6.74
N ASP A 171 1.90 11.67 5.85
CA ASP A 171 1.28 12.96 6.17
C ASP A 171 -0.15 12.80 6.70
N ARG A 172 -0.79 11.65 6.40
CA ARG A 172 -2.10 11.22 6.93
C ARG A 172 -2.00 10.42 8.24
N GLY A 173 -0.80 10.33 8.82
CA GLY A 173 -0.61 9.86 10.19
C GLY A 173 -0.17 8.40 10.34
N ILE A 174 0.04 7.63 9.27
CA ILE A 174 0.63 6.29 9.46
C ILE A 174 2.04 6.44 10.05
N ASP A 175 2.48 5.42 10.79
CA ASP A 175 3.76 5.45 11.51
C ASP A 175 4.89 4.77 10.73
N GLY A 176 4.58 4.07 9.65
CA GLY A 176 5.58 3.44 8.80
C GLY A 176 5.02 2.52 7.73
N TRP A 177 5.94 1.84 7.05
CA TRP A 177 5.66 1.00 5.90
C TRP A 177 6.24 -0.40 6.09
N ARG A 178 5.44 -1.42 5.78
CA ARG A 178 5.91 -2.76 5.41
C ARG A 178 6.08 -2.78 3.90
N LEU A 179 7.27 -3.08 3.39
CA LEU A 179 7.54 -3.04 1.95
C LEU A 179 7.37 -4.42 1.33
N ASP A 180 6.39 -4.57 0.45
CA ASP A 180 6.15 -5.82 -0.26
C ASP A 180 7.27 -6.14 -1.25
N ALA A 181 7.63 -7.42 -1.34
CA ALA A 181 8.66 -7.93 -2.25
C ALA A 181 9.95 -7.08 -2.26
N ALA A 182 10.33 -6.50 -1.12
CA ALA A 182 11.44 -5.54 -1.05
C ALA A 182 12.78 -6.13 -1.53
N TYR A 183 12.94 -7.46 -1.45
CA TYR A 183 14.10 -8.19 -1.95
C TYR A 183 14.20 -8.20 -3.48
N ALA A 184 13.07 -8.02 -4.19
CA ALA A 184 13.00 -7.98 -5.65
C ALA A 184 13.25 -6.59 -6.22
N VAL A 185 13.34 -5.57 -5.35
CA VAL A 185 13.60 -4.17 -5.70
C VAL A 185 15.07 -3.83 -5.39
N PRO A 186 15.83 -3.18 -6.31
CA PRO A 186 17.23 -2.87 -6.07
C PRO A 186 17.46 -2.03 -4.80
N ALA A 187 18.48 -2.39 -4.01
CA ALA A 187 18.81 -1.66 -2.78
C ALA A 187 19.18 -0.17 -3.04
N GLY A 188 19.67 0.16 -4.23
CA GLY A 188 19.95 1.53 -4.66
C GLY A 188 18.68 2.38 -4.76
N PHE A 189 17.62 1.81 -5.33
CA PHE A 189 16.30 2.44 -5.41
C PHE A 189 15.77 2.76 -4.00
N TRP A 190 15.77 1.78 -3.10
CA TRP A 190 15.33 2.00 -1.73
C TRP A 190 16.15 3.06 -0.99
N ARG A 191 17.47 3.10 -1.20
CA ARG A 191 18.32 4.14 -0.59
C ARG A 191 17.90 5.54 -1.04
N GLY A 192 17.60 5.72 -2.32
CA GLY A 192 17.10 6.99 -2.86
C GLY A 192 15.75 7.37 -2.26
N VAL A 193 14.76 6.50 -2.44
CA VAL A 193 13.38 6.72 -1.95
C VAL A 193 13.33 6.99 -0.44
N ILE A 194 13.97 6.15 0.38
CA ILE A 194 13.97 6.32 1.84
C ILE A 194 14.72 7.59 2.25
N GLY A 195 15.79 7.95 1.51
CA GLY A 195 16.53 9.19 1.72
C GLY A 195 15.63 10.41 1.57
N GLU A 196 14.80 10.45 0.54
CA GLU A 196 13.85 11.54 0.33
C GLU A 196 12.70 11.52 1.33
N VAL A 197 12.09 10.36 1.59
CA VAL A 197 10.94 10.26 2.51
C VAL A 197 11.29 10.72 3.94
N ARG A 198 12.56 10.59 4.34
CA ARG A 198 13.05 11.01 5.67
C ARG A 198 13.57 12.46 5.73
N ALA A 199 13.74 13.13 4.60
CA ALA A 199 14.25 14.50 4.51
C ALA A 199 13.16 15.52 4.86
#